data_AF-A0A5K1K5R8-F1
#
_entry.id   AF-A0A5K1K5R8-F1
#
_cell.length_a   1.000
_cell.length_b   1.000
_cell.length_c   1.000
_cell.angle_alpha   90.00
_cell.angle_beta   90.00
_cell.angle_gamma   90.00
#
_symmetry.space_group_name_H-M   'P 1'
#
loop_
_entity.id
_entity.type
_entity.pdbx_description
1 polymer ?
#
loop_
_entity_poly.entity_id
_entity_poly.type
_entity_poly.pdbx_seq_one_letter_code
_entity_poly.pdbx_strand_id
1 'polypeptide(L)'
;MRLSETPCKAIPADSSSTQAPRCPYRAGITSPFCREHAEELSALEERERAAAHDAALLRASVDDMLAEGVQVYLRVREVRKDERIVRLYAEALERQVGAAVALKSRFFSEGRGSEGTVVLEERKASIERFLAALQARADAIERELELKLEREREQKQEQEREAVASPSESPAPELSASAPSPVRVRVPSPVAAPELGREPEQQEQEQEGEVSTSPPENLAPELPATAPAPVPSPAPVPAPDAEAGEPPAYPILEVPHPPYACTADSSDTRPEPRGPPGRCTALRVRDGERCTWTCRSGRRFCMIHCVSHGAAVVPYKVTDGILEAERMRLARGEAEGGRASTSTGDPGDVKARRIEGVKDYVETLEVAIAIVEEHQRLFSCRSPESHAAVVQDLKQRWTSAGLLLGKLSGRTDAARIAEDQGQAETWATEFLAEVKHKDALESRKTVEDLVTGAIVGGATAWFGVPWARSALAGVVSSIVVRKARDAHEKS
;
A
#
# COMPACT_ATOMS: atom_id res chain seq x y z
N MET A 1 -14.90 -57.27 4.18
CA MET A 1 -16.12 -56.45 4.15
C MET A 1 -15.82 -55.18 3.37
N ARG A 2 -16.32 -55.04 2.14
CA ARG A 2 -16.23 -53.79 1.38
C ARG A 2 -17.32 -52.88 1.92
N LEU A 3 -16.95 -51.86 2.69
CA LEU A 3 -17.87 -50.77 3.01
C LEU A 3 -18.21 -50.11 1.68
N SER A 4 -19.48 -50.13 1.30
CA SER A 4 -19.96 -49.44 0.10
C SER A 4 -19.60 -47.97 0.21
N GLU A 5 -18.82 -47.46 -0.75
CA GLU A 5 -18.46 -46.05 -0.94
C GLU A 5 -19.67 -45.22 -1.38
N THR A 6 -20.78 -45.32 -0.66
CA THR A 6 -21.89 -44.39 -0.84
C THR A 6 -21.51 -43.11 -0.10
N PRO A 7 -21.23 -42.00 -0.80
CA PRO A 7 -20.90 -40.73 -0.15
C PRO A 7 -22.03 -40.37 0.80
N CYS A 8 -21.69 -39.87 1.99
CA CYS A 8 -22.66 -39.54 3.00
C CYS A 8 -23.52 -38.36 2.52
N LYS A 9 -24.61 -38.64 1.78
CA LYS A 9 -25.57 -37.60 1.39
C LYS A 9 -26.15 -37.01 2.66
N ALA A 10 -25.79 -35.75 2.96
CA ALA A 10 -26.41 -34.97 4.00
C ALA A 10 -27.93 -35.12 3.86
N ILE A 11 -28.61 -35.49 4.95
CA ILE A 11 -30.07 -35.48 4.98
C ILE A 11 -30.46 -34.01 4.72
N PRO A 12 -31.24 -33.72 3.67
CA PRO A 12 -31.73 -32.36 3.43
C PRO A 12 -32.36 -31.86 4.71
N ALA A 13 -32.07 -30.62 5.12
CA ALA A 13 -32.75 -30.04 6.25
C ALA A 13 -34.25 -30.05 5.93
N ASP A 14 -35.02 -30.93 6.58
CA ASP A 14 -36.48 -30.85 6.51
C ASP A 14 -36.86 -29.46 7.01
N SER A 15 -37.53 -28.69 6.16
CA SER A 15 -37.84 -27.27 6.35
C SER A 15 -38.74 -26.96 7.56
N SER A 16 -39.12 -27.98 8.33
CA SER A 16 -39.86 -27.87 9.59
C SER A 16 -39.00 -28.02 10.86
N SER A 17 -37.74 -28.46 10.74
CA SER A 17 -36.83 -28.68 11.86
C SER A 17 -35.92 -27.48 12.08
N THR A 18 -36.08 -26.75 13.18
CA THR A 18 -35.13 -25.74 13.67
C THR A 18 -33.79 -26.34 14.12
N GLN A 19 -33.66 -27.67 14.13
CA GLN A 19 -32.42 -28.36 14.44
C GLN A 19 -31.52 -28.40 13.20
N ALA A 20 -30.29 -27.90 13.35
CA ALA A 20 -29.25 -28.00 12.32
C ALA A 20 -29.07 -29.45 11.86
N PRO A 21 -28.86 -29.69 10.55
CA PRO A 21 -28.72 -31.04 9.99
C PRO A 21 -27.62 -31.79 10.74
N ARG A 22 -27.99 -32.88 11.42
CA ARG A 22 -27.03 -33.74 12.12
C ARG A 22 -26.60 -34.85 11.18
N CYS A 23 -25.30 -34.94 10.91
CA CYS A 23 -24.77 -36.11 10.23
C CYS A 23 -24.97 -37.34 11.12
N PRO A 24 -25.60 -38.43 10.62
CA PRO A 24 -25.81 -39.64 11.40
C PRO A 24 -24.49 -40.37 11.73
N TYR A 25 -23.43 -40.10 10.97
CA TYR A 25 -22.12 -40.74 11.10
C TYR A 25 -21.07 -39.82 11.76
N ARG A 26 -21.31 -39.40 13.00
CA ARG A 26 -20.36 -38.49 13.71
C ARG A 26 -18.97 -39.09 13.81
N ALA A 27 -17.94 -38.30 13.48
CA ALA A 27 -16.53 -38.66 13.65
C ALA A 27 -16.08 -38.48 15.12
N GLY A 28 -16.78 -39.11 16.06
CA GLY A 28 -16.49 -39.05 17.50
C GLY A 28 -17.44 -38.14 18.30
N ILE A 29 -17.18 -38.05 19.62
CA ILE A 29 -18.04 -37.33 20.59
C ILE A 29 -17.91 -35.80 20.42
N THR A 30 -16.77 -35.33 19.94
CA THR A 30 -16.41 -33.90 19.90
C THR A 30 -16.79 -33.19 18.60
N SER A 31 -16.99 -33.91 17.50
CA SER A 31 -17.39 -33.31 16.22
C SER A 31 -18.88 -33.54 15.95
N PRO A 32 -19.65 -32.50 15.62
CA PRO A 32 -21.04 -32.66 15.19
C PRO A 32 -21.18 -33.29 13.79
N PHE A 33 -20.08 -33.37 13.03
CA PHE A 33 -20.05 -33.81 11.63
C PHE A 33 -19.22 -35.09 11.43
N CYS A 34 -19.48 -35.84 10.34
CA CYS A 34 -18.53 -36.87 9.88
C CYS A 34 -17.27 -36.21 9.31
N ARG A 35 -16.23 -37.01 9.02
CA ARG A 35 -14.98 -36.51 8.46
C ARG A 35 -15.18 -35.75 7.14
N GLU A 36 -15.96 -36.30 6.22
CA GLU A 36 -16.25 -35.69 4.91
C GLU A 36 -16.91 -34.30 5.05
N HIS A 37 -17.96 -34.20 5.88
CA HIS A 37 -18.64 -32.94 6.13
C HIS A 37 -17.76 -31.92 6.89
N ALA A 38 -16.85 -32.38 7.75
CA ALA A 38 -15.89 -31.50 8.42
C ALA A 38 -14.84 -30.94 7.45
N GLU A 39 -14.36 -31.77 6.52
CA GLU A 39 -13.46 -31.33 5.44
C GLU A 39 -14.18 -30.35 4.51
N GLU A 40 -15.43 -30.62 4.14
CA GLU A 40 -16.25 -29.73 3.32
C GLU A 40 -16.52 -28.37 4.01
N LEU A 41 -16.91 -28.40 5.29
CA LEU A 41 -17.10 -27.19 6.09
C LEU A 41 -15.82 -26.34 6.10
N SER A 42 -14.68 -26.97 6.40
CA SER A 42 -13.38 -26.28 6.44
C SER A 42 -13.01 -25.67 5.09
N ALA A 43 -13.27 -26.39 3.99
CA ALA A 43 -13.02 -25.90 2.64
C ALA A 43 -13.90 -24.70 2.27
N LEU A 44 -15.17 -24.69 2.69
CA LEU A 44 -16.05 -23.55 2.48
C LEU A 44 -15.68 -22.34 3.35
N GLU A 45 -15.33 -22.55 4.61
CA GLU A 45 -14.83 -21.48 5.50
C GLU A 45 -13.54 -20.86 4.95
N GLU A 46 -12.64 -21.68 4.40
CA GLU A 46 -11.42 -21.20 3.75
C GLU A 46 -11.72 -20.39 2.49
N ARG A 47 -12.65 -20.85 1.64
CA ARG A 47 -13.09 -20.10 0.46
C ARG A 47 -13.74 -18.76 0.83
N GLU A 48 -14.60 -18.74 1.84
CA GLU A 48 -15.22 -17.52 2.34
C GLU A 48 -14.15 -16.54 2.83
N ARG A 49 -13.19 -17.02 3.63
CA ARG A 49 -12.10 -16.21 4.19
C ARG A 49 -11.18 -15.64 3.10
N ALA A 50 -10.82 -16.46 2.11
CA ALA A 50 -10.02 -16.03 0.97
C ALA A 50 -10.76 -14.96 0.14
N ALA A 51 -12.04 -15.17 -0.17
CA ALA A 51 -12.84 -14.19 -0.90
C ALA A 51 -13.03 -12.88 -0.10
N ALA A 52 -13.23 -12.98 1.22
CA ALA A 52 -13.32 -11.81 2.09
C ALA A 52 -12.00 -11.02 2.14
N HIS A 53 -10.86 -11.72 2.14
CA HIS A 53 -9.54 -11.08 2.07
C HIS A 53 -9.34 -10.36 0.74
N ASP A 54 -9.64 -11.00 -0.39
CA ASP A 54 -9.57 -10.38 -1.72
C ASP A 54 -10.44 -9.12 -1.81
N ALA A 55 -11.68 -9.19 -1.27
CA ALA A 55 -12.57 -8.05 -1.20
C ALA A 55 -11.98 -6.93 -0.32
N ALA A 56 -11.41 -7.27 0.84
CA ALA A 56 -10.83 -6.29 1.76
C ALA A 56 -9.66 -5.51 1.12
N LEU A 57 -8.81 -6.17 0.33
CA LEU A 57 -7.68 -5.52 -0.35
C LEU A 57 -8.12 -4.44 -1.36
N LEU A 58 -9.25 -4.66 -2.03
CA LEU A 58 -9.75 -3.74 -3.06
C LEU A 58 -10.74 -2.71 -2.50
N ARG A 59 -11.24 -2.92 -1.28
CA ARG A 59 -12.33 -2.15 -0.71
C ARG A 59 -12.03 -0.66 -0.62
N ALA A 60 -10.86 -0.27 -0.09
CA ALA A 60 -10.51 1.14 0.09
C ALA A 60 -10.53 1.90 -1.24
N SER A 61 -9.84 1.38 -2.25
CA SER A 61 -9.82 2.00 -3.58
C SER A 61 -11.20 2.09 -4.23
N VAL A 62 -12.05 1.08 -4.06
CA VAL A 62 -13.44 1.12 -4.59
C VAL A 62 -14.32 2.09 -3.81
N ASP A 63 -14.15 2.19 -2.50
CA ASP A 63 -14.85 3.18 -1.67
C ASP A 63 -14.46 4.62 -2.08
N ASP A 64 -13.18 4.87 -2.36
CA ASP A 64 -12.71 6.17 -2.86
C ASP A 64 -13.32 6.50 -4.23
N MET A 65 -13.29 5.54 -5.17
CA MET A 65 -13.92 5.70 -6.49
C MET A 65 -15.43 5.96 -6.40
N LEU A 66 -16.13 5.27 -5.49
CA LEU A 66 -17.56 5.50 -5.25
C LEU A 66 -17.84 6.90 -4.69
N ALA A 67 -16.97 7.38 -3.80
CA ALA A 67 -17.08 8.70 -3.18
C ALA A 67 -16.82 9.83 -4.19
N GLU A 68 -15.81 9.66 -5.05
CA GLU A 68 -15.50 10.60 -6.15
C GLU A 68 -16.61 10.61 -7.22
N GLY A 69 -17.16 9.44 -7.51
CA GLY A 69 -18.19 9.25 -8.52
C GLY A 69 -17.66 9.26 -9.97
N VAL A 70 -18.49 8.81 -10.90
CA VAL A 70 -18.06 8.59 -12.30
C VAL A 70 -17.82 9.87 -13.11
N GLN A 71 -18.18 11.04 -12.58
CA GLN A 71 -18.07 12.30 -13.32
C GLN A 71 -16.65 12.87 -13.37
N VAL A 72 -15.77 12.41 -12.47
CA VAL A 72 -14.36 12.84 -12.40
C VAL A 72 -13.56 12.36 -13.62
N TYR A 73 -13.99 11.26 -14.25
CA TYR A 73 -13.31 10.71 -15.41
C TYR A 73 -13.50 11.57 -16.66
N LEU A 74 -12.39 11.99 -17.25
CA LEU A 74 -12.35 12.76 -18.51
C LEU A 74 -11.87 11.92 -19.69
N ARG A 75 -11.21 10.78 -19.43
CA ARG A 75 -10.63 9.92 -20.47
C ARG A 75 -11.13 8.49 -20.34
N VAL A 76 -11.47 7.88 -21.48
CA VAL A 76 -11.90 6.47 -21.57
C VAL A 76 -10.88 5.51 -20.96
N ARG A 77 -9.58 5.79 -21.13
CA ARG A 77 -8.51 4.95 -20.60
C ARG A 77 -8.53 4.85 -19.07
N GLU A 78 -8.86 5.95 -18.39
CA GLU A 78 -8.96 5.99 -16.92
C GLU A 78 -10.18 5.19 -16.47
N VAL A 79 -11.34 5.41 -17.10
CA VAL A 79 -12.56 4.65 -16.82
C VAL A 79 -12.33 3.14 -16.94
N ARG A 80 -11.69 2.68 -18.04
CA ARG A 80 -11.43 1.25 -18.27
C ARG A 80 -10.44 0.64 -17.28
N LYS A 81 -9.49 1.43 -16.77
CA LYS A 81 -8.55 0.97 -15.75
C LYS A 81 -9.29 0.70 -14.44
N ASP A 82 -10.09 1.66 -14.02
CA ASP A 82 -10.75 1.64 -12.72
C ASP A 82 -11.96 0.69 -12.72
N GLU A 83 -12.67 0.60 -13.84
CA GLU A 83 -13.66 -0.45 -14.08
C GLU A 83 -13.09 -1.86 -13.87
N ARG A 84 -11.85 -2.13 -14.29
CA ARG A 84 -11.21 -3.44 -14.06
C ARG A 84 -11.05 -3.73 -12.57
N ILE A 85 -10.66 -2.74 -11.77
CA ILE A 85 -10.52 -2.87 -10.31
C ILE A 85 -11.88 -3.14 -9.67
N VAL A 86 -12.90 -2.38 -10.08
CA VAL A 86 -14.27 -2.54 -9.56
C VAL A 86 -14.85 -3.93 -9.93
N ARG A 87 -14.58 -4.45 -11.14
CA ARG A 87 -14.99 -5.80 -11.53
C ARG A 87 -14.34 -6.88 -10.66
N LEU A 88 -13.04 -6.79 -10.39
CA LEU A 88 -12.35 -7.73 -9.49
C LEU A 88 -12.95 -7.71 -8.08
N TYR A 89 -13.33 -6.54 -7.58
CA TYR A 89 -14.02 -6.41 -6.31
C TYR A 89 -15.42 -7.03 -6.34
N ALA A 90 -16.19 -6.82 -7.41
CA ALA A 90 -17.50 -7.44 -7.60
C ALA A 90 -17.41 -8.97 -7.63
N GLU A 91 -16.43 -9.53 -8.34
CA GLU A 91 -16.16 -10.97 -8.40
C GLU A 91 -15.76 -11.54 -7.02
N ALA A 92 -14.96 -10.80 -6.24
CA ALA A 92 -14.61 -11.18 -4.88
C ALA A 92 -15.85 -11.21 -3.95
N LEU A 93 -16.71 -10.17 -4.02
CA LEU A 93 -17.97 -10.13 -3.29
C LEU A 93 -18.89 -11.29 -3.69
N GLU A 94 -19.00 -11.60 -4.98
CA GLU A 94 -19.81 -12.72 -5.47
C GLU A 94 -19.32 -14.07 -4.93
N ARG A 95 -18.00 -14.31 -4.93
CA ARG A 95 -17.41 -15.51 -4.32
C ARG A 95 -17.69 -15.58 -2.82
N GLN A 96 -17.57 -14.45 -2.12
CA GLN A 96 -17.82 -14.37 -0.69
C GLN A 96 -19.29 -14.67 -0.36
N VAL A 97 -20.24 -14.05 -1.05
CA VAL A 97 -21.68 -14.31 -0.91
C VAL A 97 -21.98 -15.77 -1.20
N GLY A 98 -21.46 -16.31 -2.31
CA GLY A 98 -21.65 -17.72 -2.68
C GLY A 98 -21.15 -18.70 -1.62
N ALA A 99 -19.97 -18.45 -1.05
CA ALA A 99 -19.41 -19.27 0.02
C ALA A 99 -20.24 -19.16 1.31
N ALA A 100 -20.65 -17.94 1.70
CA ALA A 100 -21.47 -17.70 2.89
C ALA A 100 -22.87 -18.36 2.76
N VAL A 101 -23.50 -18.27 1.59
CA VAL A 101 -24.79 -18.94 1.32
C VAL A 101 -24.62 -20.47 1.33
N ALA A 102 -23.53 -21.00 0.78
CA ALA A 102 -23.24 -22.43 0.84
C ALA A 102 -23.02 -22.93 2.27
N LEU A 103 -22.25 -22.20 3.08
CA LEU A 103 -22.07 -22.48 4.51
C LEU A 103 -23.40 -22.48 5.25
N LYS A 104 -24.20 -21.44 5.04
CA LYS A 104 -25.50 -21.28 5.69
C LYS A 104 -26.45 -22.41 5.31
N SER A 105 -26.66 -22.66 4.03
CA SER A 105 -27.61 -23.66 3.54
C SER A 105 -27.24 -25.10 3.93
N ARG A 106 -25.95 -25.42 4.04
CA ARG A 106 -25.49 -26.80 4.32
C ARG A 106 -25.28 -27.08 5.80
N PHE A 107 -24.81 -26.10 6.58
CA PHE A 107 -24.31 -26.35 7.94
C PHE A 107 -25.05 -25.59 9.04
N PHE A 108 -25.79 -24.52 8.73
CA PHE A 108 -26.43 -23.67 9.75
C PHE A 108 -27.95 -23.61 9.61
N SER A 109 -28.66 -23.59 10.74
CA SER A 109 -30.10 -23.29 10.76
C SER A 109 -30.35 -21.82 10.43
N GLU A 110 -31.45 -21.51 9.72
CA GLU A 110 -31.79 -20.20 9.13
C GLU A 110 -31.64 -18.96 10.06
N GLY A 111 -31.65 -19.14 11.38
CA GLY A 111 -31.65 -18.06 12.38
C GLY A 111 -30.28 -17.50 12.84
N ARG A 112 -29.12 -18.06 12.45
CA ARG A 112 -27.80 -17.46 12.77
C ARG A 112 -27.10 -16.98 11.50
N GLY A 113 -26.87 -15.67 11.40
CA GLY A 113 -25.97 -15.08 10.40
C GLY A 113 -26.59 -14.53 9.12
N SER A 114 -27.91 -14.32 9.05
CA SER A 114 -28.57 -13.72 7.86
C SER A 114 -28.18 -12.27 7.60
N GLU A 115 -27.90 -11.51 8.66
CA GLU A 115 -27.62 -10.07 8.54
C GLU A 115 -26.34 -9.80 7.72
N GLY A 116 -25.31 -10.65 7.89
CA GLY A 116 -24.07 -10.52 7.14
C GLY A 116 -24.23 -10.74 5.63
N THR A 117 -25.03 -11.73 5.21
CA THR A 117 -25.24 -12.02 3.79
C THR A 117 -26.05 -10.93 3.10
N VAL A 118 -27.06 -10.37 3.77
CA VAL A 118 -27.88 -9.28 3.22
C VAL A 118 -27.02 -8.03 2.96
N VAL A 119 -26.16 -7.64 3.90
CA VAL A 119 -25.25 -6.49 3.72
C VAL A 119 -24.29 -6.72 2.55
N LEU A 120 -23.77 -7.94 2.36
CA LEU A 120 -22.91 -8.27 1.22
C LEU A 120 -23.67 -8.22 -0.12
N GLU A 121 -24.91 -8.69 -0.16
CA GLU A 121 -25.77 -8.62 -1.36
C GLU A 121 -26.12 -7.17 -1.72
N GLU A 122 -26.49 -6.34 -0.74
CA GLU A 122 -26.74 -4.91 -0.95
C GLU A 122 -25.49 -4.21 -1.48
N ARG A 123 -24.32 -4.54 -0.91
CA ARG A 123 -23.05 -4.00 -1.38
C ARG A 123 -22.75 -4.44 -2.81
N LYS A 124 -22.94 -5.73 -3.14
CA LYS A 124 -22.79 -6.25 -4.51
C LYS A 124 -23.67 -5.48 -5.49
N ALA A 125 -24.96 -5.31 -5.18
CA ALA A 125 -25.89 -4.55 -6.01
C ALA A 125 -25.47 -3.08 -6.18
N SER A 126 -24.85 -2.47 -5.16
CA SER A 126 -24.30 -1.12 -5.28
C SER A 126 -23.11 -1.04 -6.24
N ILE A 127 -22.22 -2.03 -6.20
CA ILE A 127 -21.08 -2.12 -7.09
C ILE A 127 -21.51 -2.37 -8.54
N GLU A 128 -22.49 -3.24 -8.77
CA GLU A 128 -23.04 -3.48 -10.11
C GLU A 128 -23.64 -2.21 -10.72
N ARG A 129 -24.38 -1.42 -9.92
CA ARG A 129 -24.87 -0.10 -10.35
C ARG A 129 -23.73 0.86 -10.71
N PHE A 130 -22.64 0.84 -9.95
CA PHE A 130 -21.48 1.68 -10.21
C PHE A 130 -20.74 1.24 -11.49
N LEU A 131 -20.58 -0.06 -11.74
CA LEU A 131 -20.04 -0.58 -12.99
C LEU A 131 -20.87 -0.14 -14.20
N ALA A 132 -22.19 -0.22 -14.11
CA ALA A 132 -23.08 0.28 -15.17
C ALA A 132 -22.89 1.79 -15.41
N ALA A 133 -22.69 2.57 -14.35
CA ALA A 133 -22.40 4.00 -14.46
C ALA A 133 -21.03 4.30 -15.10
N LEU A 134 -19.99 3.51 -14.79
CA LEU A 134 -18.68 3.61 -15.43
C LEU A 134 -18.77 3.32 -16.93
N GLN A 135 -19.47 2.25 -17.32
CA GLN A 135 -19.69 1.92 -18.72
C GLN A 135 -20.42 3.06 -19.46
N ALA A 136 -21.51 3.56 -18.89
CA ALA A 136 -22.26 4.67 -19.48
C ALA A 136 -21.41 5.95 -19.63
N ARG A 137 -20.48 6.19 -18.68
CA ARG A 137 -19.53 7.31 -18.77
C ARG A 137 -18.50 7.10 -19.88
N ALA A 138 -17.94 5.90 -20.02
CA ALA A 138 -17.03 5.58 -21.12
C ALA A 138 -17.69 5.85 -22.48
N ASP A 139 -18.91 5.34 -22.68
CA ASP A 139 -19.68 5.52 -23.91
C ASP A 139 -20.03 7.00 -24.18
N ALA A 140 -20.21 7.80 -23.12
CA ALA A 140 -20.42 9.25 -23.25
C ALA A 140 -19.16 9.97 -23.71
N ILE A 141 -18.00 9.65 -23.13
CA ILE A 141 -16.71 10.24 -23.52
C ILE A 141 -16.37 9.87 -24.98
N GLU A 142 -16.60 8.62 -25.40
CA GLU A 142 -16.38 8.19 -26.79
C GLU A 142 -17.25 8.98 -27.77
N ARG A 143 -18.55 9.14 -27.48
CA ARG A 143 -19.46 9.95 -28.32
C ARG A 143 -19.06 11.43 -28.37
N GLU A 144 -18.62 12.01 -27.26
CA GLU A 144 -18.12 13.39 -27.23
C GLU A 144 -16.86 13.57 -28.10
N LEU A 145 -15.97 12.57 -28.11
CA LEU A 145 -14.77 12.57 -28.96
C LEU A 145 -15.13 12.43 -30.44
N GLU A 146 -16.06 11.53 -30.78
CA GLU A 146 -16.56 11.39 -32.15
C GLU A 146 -17.17 12.69 -32.68
N LEU A 147 -18.04 13.34 -31.89
CA LEU A 147 -18.65 14.63 -32.26
C LEU A 147 -17.60 15.74 -32.43
N LYS A 148 -16.53 15.75 -31.62
CA LYS A 148 -15.43 16.72 -31.79
C LYS A 148 -14.67 16.47 -33.08
N LEU A 149 -14.36 15.21 -33.39
CA LEU A 149 -13.67 14.84 -34.63
C LEU A 149 -14.52 15.15 -35.87
N GLU A 150 -15.84 14.99 -35.80
CA GLU A 150 -16.75 15.36 -36.89
C GLU A 150 -16.75 16.88 -37.11
N ARG A 151 -16.89 17.68 -36.05
CA ARG A 151 -16.80 19.15 -36.15
C ARG A 151 -15.47 19.63 -36.70
N GLU A 152 -14.36 19.02 -36.31
CA GLU A 152 -13.04 19.35 -36.85
C GLU A 152 -12.93 19.02 -38.34
N ARG A 153 -13.57 17.92 -38.80
CA ARG A 153 -13.63 17.58 -40.23
C ARG A 153 -14.49 18.56 -41.01
N GLU A 154 -15.64 18.97 -40.48
CA GLU A 154 -16.51 19.98 -41.09
C GLU A 154 -15.79 21.33 -41.20
N GLN A 155 -15.12 21.78 -40.14
CA GLN A 155 -14.33 23.02 -40.14
C GLN A 155 -13.19 22.98 -41.16
N LYS A 156 -12.49 21.83 -41.29
CA LYS A 156 -11.45 21.66 -42.32
C LYS A 156 -12.02 21.71 -43.73
N GLN A 157 -13.16 21.05 -43.97
CA GLN A 157 -13.83 21.11 -45.28
C GLN A 157 -14.32 22.52 -45.62
N GLU A 158 -14.79 23.28 -44.63
CA GLU A 158 -15.18 24.68 -44.81
C GLU A 158 -13.97 25.56 -45.14
N GLN A 159 -12.87 25.42 -44.41
CA GLN A 159 -11.60 26.12 -44.72
C GLN A 159 -11.07 25.79 -46.11
N GLU A 160 -11.13 24.52 -46.53
CA GLU A 160 -10.75 24.10 -47.89
C GLU A 160 -11.68 24.73 -48.95
N ARG A 161 -12.99 24.79 -48.69
CA ARG A 161 -13.95 25.44 -49.60
C ARG A 161 -13.70 26.94 -49.70
N GLU A 162 -13.42 27.63 -48.59
CA GLU A 162 -13.08 29.05 -48.57
C GLU A 162 -11.76 29.35 -49.29
N ALA A 163 -10.75 28.48 -49.12
CA ALA A 163 -9.46 28.60 -49.82
C ALA A 163 -9.60 28.42 -51.34
N VAL A 164 -10.50 27.54 -51.79
CA VAL A 164 -10.80 27.37 -53.23
C VAL A 164 -11.68 28.52 -53.75
N ALA A 165 -12.59 29.05 -52.93
CA ALA A 165 -13.51 30.11 -53.32
C ALA A 165 -12.88 31.51 -53.33
N SER A 166 -11.83 31.76 -52.54
CA SER A 166 -11.05 33.00 -52.59
C SER A 166 -10.19 33.00 -53.86
N PRO A 167 -10.58 33.74 -54.92
CA PRO A 167 -9.76 33.85 -56.09
C PRO A 167 -8.49 34.56 -55.62
N SER A 168 -7.34 33.92 -55.80
CA SER A 168 -6.05 34.59 -55.66
C SER A 168 -6.06 35.75 -56.65
N GLU A 169 -6.45 36.95 -56.19
CA GLU A 169 -5.94 38.20 -56.71
C GLU A 169 -4.45 38.17 -56.41
N SER A 170 -3.71 37.38 -57.20
CA SER A 170 -2.28 37.51 -57.31
C SER A 170 -2.06 38.95 -57.75
N PRO A 171 -1.51 39.84 -56.90
CA PRO A 171 -1.06 41.13 -57.39
C PRO A 171 -0.07 40.82 -58.51
N ALA A 172 -0.34 41.41 -59.68
CA ALA A 172 0.49 41.24 -60.85
C ALA A 172 1.97 41.41 -60.45
N PRO A 173 2.88 40.53 -60.90
CA PRO A 173 4.29 40.65 -60.56
C PRO A 173 4.82 41.94 -61.19
N GLU A 174 5.00 42.98 -60.36
CA GLU A 174 5.79 44.15 -60.76
C GLU A 174 7.22 43.67 -61.03
N LEU A 175 7.60 43.76 -62.29
CA LEU A 175 8.93 43.52 -62.81
C LEU A 175 9.91 44.51 -62.18
N SER A 176 10.48 44.18 -61.01
CA SER A 176 11.70 44.82 -60.52
C SER A 176 12.85 43.83 -60.59
N ALA A 177 13.60 43.96 -61.68
CA ALA A 177 14.89 43.34 -61.89
C ALA A 177 15.89 43.85 -60.84
N SER A 178 16.32 42.98 -59.93
CA SER A 178 17.67 43.05 -59.36
C SER A 178 18.08 41.66 -58.94
N ALA A 179 19.07 41.15 -59.67
CA ALA A 179 19.71 39.87 -59.45
C ALA A 179 20.37 39.82 -58.06
N PRO A 180 20.18 38.72 -57.31
CA PRO A 180 21.18 38.23 -56.40
C PRO A 180 21.71 36.87 -56.87
N SER A 181 23.02 36.73 -56.69
CA SER A 181 23.88 35.63 -57.09
C SER A 181 23.42 34.24 -56.60
N PRO A 182 23.84 33.16 -57.30
CA PRO A 182 23.49 31.80 -56.92
C PRO A 182 24.29 31.35 -55.69
N VAL A 183 23.65 31.26 -54.53
CA VAL A 183 24.17 30.51 -53.39
C VAL A 183 23.81 29.05 -53.57
N ARG A 184 24.83 28.22 -53.83
CA ARG A 184 24.76 26.75 -53.83
C ARG A 184 24.28 26.26 -52.46
N VAL A 185 23.03 25.82 -52.36
CA VAL A 185 22.55 25.01 -51.23
C VAL A 185 22.88 23.56 -51.52
N ARG A 186 23.73 23.00 -50.66
CA ARG A 186 24.17 21.61 -50.65
C ARG A 186 22.99 20.73 -50.21
N VAL A 187 22.59 19.77 -51.05
CA VAL A 187 21.67 18.69 -50.69
C VAL A 187 22.38 17.75 -49.70
N PRO A 188 21.89 17.54 -48.48
CA PRO A 188 22.41 16.46 -47.63
C PRO A 188 21.93 15.11 -48.18
N SER A 189 22.89 14.21 -48.39
CA SER A 189 22.68 12.82 -48.80
C SER A 189 21.83 12.05 -47.78
N PRO A 190 21.04 11.06 -48.22
CA PRO A 190 20.34 10.16 -47.31
C PRO A 190 21.37 9.30 -46.54
N VAL A 191 21.33 9.42 -45.22
CA VAL A 191 22.12 8.60 -44.29
C VAL A 191 21.61 7.16 -44.36
N ALA A 192 22.54 6.25 -44.55
CA ALA A 192 22.34 4.81 -44.63
C ALA A 192 21.77 4.24 -43.32
N ALA A 193 20.94 3.21 -43.48
CA ALA A 193 20.41 2.39 -42.40
C ALA A 193 21.55 1.75 -41.58
N PRO A 194 21.42 1.67 -40.24
CA PRO A 194 22.39 0.94 -39.43
C PRO A 194 22.18 -0.57 -39.57
N GLU A 195 23.27 -1.25 -39.92
CA GLU A 195 23.38 -2.70 -39.94
C GLU A 195 23.16 -3.29 -38.55
N LEU A 196 22.36 -4.35 -38.50
CA LEU A 196 22.17 -5.25 -37.36
C LEU A 196 23.48 -5.98 -37.07
N GLY A 197 24.21 -5.50 -36.07
CA GLY A 197 25.43 -6.11 -35.54
C GLY A 197 25.13 -7.18 -34.48
N ARG A 198 25.38 -8.42 -34.87
CA ARG A 198 25.88 -9.58 -34.10
C ARG A 198 25.81 -9.56 -32.56
N GLU A 199 25.12 -10.58 -32.03
CA GLU A 199 25.32 -11.16 -30.70
C GLU A 199 26.78 -11.53 -30.43
N PRO A 200 27.28 -11.32 -29.19
CA PRO A 200 28.40 -12.07 -28.67
C PRO A 200 27.91 -13.23 -27.79
N GLU A 201 28.28 -14.44 -28.19
CA GLU A 201 28.32 -15.65 -27.36
C GLU A 201 29.02 -15.35 -26.03
N GLN A 202 28.32 -15.56 -24.91
CA GLN A 202 28.93 -15.62 -23.60
C GLN A 202 29.42 -17.05 -23.35
N GLN A 203 30.74 -17.19 -23.27
CA GLN A 203 31.44 -18.36 -22.77
C GLN A 203 31.04 -18.65 -21.32
N GLU A 204 30.58 -19.87 -21.08
CA GLU A 204 30.64 -20.53 -19.79
C GLU A 204 32.11 -20.57 -19.32
N GLN A 205 32.37 -20.00 -18.14
CA GLN A 205 33.53 -20.35 -17.35
C GLN A 205 33.03 -20.90 -16.02
N GLU A 206 33.03 -22.23 -15.95
CA GLU A 206 33.13 -22.99 -14.71
C GLU A 206 34.38 -22.52 -13.95
N GLN A 207 34.19 -22.03 -12.73
CA GLN A 207 35.22 -22.11 -11.71
C GLN A 207 34.62 -22.79 -10.48
N GLU A 208 34.89 -24.08 -10.42
CA GLU A 208 34.90 -24.88 -9.21
C GLU A 208 35.92 -24.30 -8.22
N GLY A 209 35.51 -24.17 -6.96
CA GLY A 209 36.35 -23.67 -5.88
C GLY A 209 35.91 -24.27 -4.55
N GLU A 210 36.09 -25.58 -4.40
CA GLU A 210 36.09 -26.27 -3.10
C GLU A 210 37.33 -25.88 -2.29
N VAL A 211 37.14 -25.27 -1.11
CA VAL A 211 38.06 -25.36 0.07
C VAL A 211 37.18 -25.05 1.31
N SER A 212 36.54 -26.03 1.94
CA SER A 212 37.04 -26.82 3.09
C SER A 212 38.04 -26.11 4.01
N THR A 213 37.57 -25.59 5.16
CA THR A 213 38.13 -25.95 6.48
C THR A 213 37.23 -25.47 7.62
N SER A 214 37.04 -26.39 8.57
CA SER A 214 36.27 -26.29 9.82
C SER A 214 36.98 -25.42 10.88
N PRO A 215 36.32 -25.10 12.02
CA PRO A 215 36.75 -24.09 12.98
C PRO A 215 37.60 -24.71 14.11
N PRO A 216 38.24 -23.87 14.96
CA PRO A 216 38.60 -24.30 16.28
C PRO A 216 37.73 -23.63 17.37
N GLU A 217 37.39 -24.48 18.32
CA GLU A 217 36.78 -24.24 19.61
C GLU A 217 37.68 -23.47 20.58
N ASN A 218 37.00 -22.85 21.57
CA ASN A 218 37.39 -22.67 22.98
C ASN A 218 38.68 -21.93 23.33
N LEU A 219 38.53 -20.86 24.13
CA LEU A 219 38.90 -20.83 25.56
C LEU A 219 38.60 -19.44 26.18
N ALA A 220 37.84 -19.44 27.28
CA ALA A 220 37.87 -18.38 28.30
C ALA A 220 39.18 -18.46 29.10
N PRO A 221 39.62 -17.37 29.77
CA PRO A 221 39.36 -17.31 31.22
C PRO A 221 39.14 -15.88 31.79
N GLU A 222 38.80 -15.86 33.07
CA GLU A 222 38.42 -14.75 33.94
C GLU A 222 39.49 -13.66 34.22
N LEU A 223 38.96 -12.44 34.46
CA LEU A 223 39.38 -11.23 35.22
C LEU A 223 40.62 -11.29 36.16
N PRO A 224 41.27 -10.17 36.61
CA PRO A 224 40.65 -8.85 36.90
C PRO A 224 41.48 -7.56 36.64
N ALA A 225 40.80 -6.45 36.94
CA ALA A 225 41.14 -5.03 36.85
C ALA A 225 42.56 -4.57 37.24
N THR A 226 43.14 -3.66 36.42
CA THR A 226 43.95 -2.50 36.85
C THR A 226 44.01 -1.47 35.69
N ALA A 227 43.85 -0.18 35.99
CA ALA A 227 44.08 0.95 35.08
C ALA A 227 44.90 2.03 35.83
N PRO A 228 45.51 3.05 35.18
CA PRO A 228 46.05 3.12 33.82
C PRO A 228 47.48 3.73 33.77
N ALA A 229 48.15 3.64 32.61
CA ALA A 229 49.26 4.53 32.23
C ALA A 229 49.21 4.83 30.71
N PRO A 230 49.58 6.03 30.26
CA PRO A 230 49.29 6.52 28.92
C PRO A 230 50.31 6.02 27.89
N VAL A 231 49.83 5.60 26.72
CA VAL A 231 50.65 5.20 25.56
C VAL A 231 50.33 6.14 24.40
N PRO A 232 51.33 6.63 23.64
CA PRO A 232 51.24 7.78 22.75
C PRO A 232 50.41 7.57 21.48
N SER A 233 49.92 8.69 20.95
CA SER A 233 49.16 8.82 19.70
C SER A 233 49.80 8.10 18.51
N PRO A 234 49.05 7.31 17.73
CA PRO A 234 49.50 6.86 16.42
C PRO A 234 49.46 8.01 15.41
N ALA A 235 50.50 8.08 14.59
CA ALA A 235 50.61 8.97 13.43
C ALA A 235 49.47 8.75 12.42
N PRO A 236 49.07 9.77 11.65
CA PRO A 236 47.97 9.68 10.70
C PRO A 236 48.31 8.70 9.58
N VAL A 237 47.44 7.72 9.38
CA VAL A 237 47.43 6.86 8.19
C VAL A 237 47.01 7.74 6.99
N PRO A 238 47.73 7.70 5.85
CA PRO A 238 47.30 8.41 4.66
C PRO A 238 45.97 7.82 4.16
N ALA A 239 45.02 8.69 3.87
CA ALA A 239 43.72 8.32 3.32
C ALA A 239 43.92 7.56 1.99
N PRO A 240 43.21 6.44 1.76
CA PRO A 240 43.11 5.88 0.43
C PRO A 240 42.37 6.87 -0.47
N ASP A 241 42.92 7.08 -1.66
CA ASP A 241 42.36 7.95 -2.69
C ASP A 241 40.88 7.62 -2.94
N ALA A 242 40.02 8.57 -2.63
CA ALA A 242 38.60 8.55 -2.94
C ALA A 242 38.41 8.83 -4.44
N GLU A 243 38.66 7.83 -5.26
CA GLU A 243 38.02 7.74 -6.58
C GLU A 243 36.51 7.56 -6.36
N ALA A 244 35.75 8.46 -6.96
CA ALA A 244 34.34 8.72 -6.71
C ALA A 244 33.44 7.56 -7.18
N GLY A 245 33.23 6.58 -6.30
CA GLY A 245 32.02 5.76 -6.26
C GLY A 245 31.18 6.21 -5.09
N GLU A 246 30.10 6.95 -5.35
CA GLU A 246 29.10 7.30 -4.32
C GLU A 246 28.63 5.99 -3.66
N PRO A 247 28.89 5.74 -2.36
CA PRO A 247 28.47 4.51 -1.71
C PRO A 247 26.94 4.42 -1.78
N PRO A 248 26.36 3.22 -1.99
CA PRO A 248 24.92 3.07 -2.09
C PRO A 248 24.24 3.69 -0.86
N ALA A 249 23.31 4.59 -1.13
CA ALA A 249 22.59 5.32 -0.10
C ALA A 249 21.73 4.33 0.70
N TYR A 250 22.11 4.09 1.95
CA TYR A 250 21.37 3.34 2.99
C TYR A 250 21.23 1.81 2.79
N PRO A 251 22.21 1.02 3.26
CA PRO A 251 22.15 -0.45 3.22
C PRO A 251 20.98 -1.08 4.02
N ILE A 252 20.27 -0.30 4.84
CA ILE A 252 19.09 -0.76 5.60
C ILE A 252 17.90 -1.12 4.68
N LEU A 253 17.82 -0.56 3.47
CA LEU A 253 16.78 -0.92 2.50
C LEU A 253 17.11 -2.20 1.70
N GLU A 254 18.36 -2.65 1.73
CA GLU A 254 18.85 -3.75 0.88
C GLU A 254 18.96 -5.09 1.61
N VAL A 255 19.12 -5.10 2.94
CA VAL A 255 19.34 -6.32 3.71
C VAL A 255 18.00 -6.95 4.12
N PRO A 256 17.66 -8.18 3.68
CA PRO A 256 16.47 -8.89 4.15
C PRO A 256 16.53 -9.12 5.66
N HIS A 257 15.40 -8.92 6.35
CA HIS A 257 15.35 -9.00 7.80
C HIS A 257 14.93 -10.41 8.26
N PRO A 258 15.48 -10.93 9.39
CA PRO A 258 15.06 -12.21 9.93
C PRO A 258 13.60 -12.13 10.41
N PRO A 259 12.76 -13.16 10.14
CA PRO A 259 11.34 -13.14 10.51
C PRO A 259 11.15 -13.11 12.02
N TYR A 260 10.22 -12.27 12.49
CA TYR A 260 9.92 -12.16 13.91
C TYR A 260 9.29 -13.41 14.51
N ALA A 261 9.90 -13.90 15.59
CA ALA A 261 9.49 -15.11 16.30
C ALA A 261 8.70 -14.80 17.59
N CYS A 262 7.70 -13.92 17.54
CA CYS A 262 6.59 -14.05 18.50
C CYS A 262 5.62 -15.11 17.94
N THR A 263 6.13 -16.33 17.77
CA THR A 263 5.31 -17.47 17.37
C THR A 263 4.50 -17.89 18.60
N ALA A 264 3.20 -18.14 18.40
CA ALA A 264 2.37 -18.79 19.41
C ALA A 264 2.98 -20.15 19.88
N ASP A 265 3.91 -20.69 19.09
CA ASP A 265 4.61 -21.96 19.24
C ASP A 265 6.02 -21.87 19.83
N SER A 266 6.34 -20.83 20.62
CA SER A 266 7.48 -20.88 21.57
C SER A 266 7.22 -22.01 22.60
N SER A 267 7.42 -23.26 22.16
CA SER A 267 7.29 -24.46 22.95
C SER A 267 8.29 -24.40 24.10
N ASP A 268 7.75 -24.51 25.30
CA ASP A 268 8.53 -24.58 26.51
C ASP A 268 9.06 -26.01 26.63
N THR A 269 10.38 -26.19 26.58
CA THR A 269 11.01 -27.48 26.93
C THR A 269 11.12 -27.68 28.45
N ARG A 270 10.54 -26.79 29.27
CA ARG A 270 10.41 -27.06 30.71
C ARG A 270 9.41 -28.20 30.94
N PRO A 271 9.76 -29.18 31.78
CA PRO A 271 8.84 -30.27 32.12
C PRO A 271 7.53 -29.70 32.67
N GLU A 272 6.41 -30.15 32.11
CA GLU A 272 5.07 -29.74 32.56
C GLU A 272 4.96 -29.86 34.09
N PRO A 273 4.43 -28.85 34.80
CA PRO A 273 4.00 -29.05 36.16
C PRO A 273 2.82 -30.04 36.11
N ARG A 274 3.01 -31.24 36.66
CA ARG A 274 1.99 -32.30 36.84
C ARG A 274 0.89 -31.86 37.83
N GLY A 275 0.14 -30.81 37.50
CA GLY A 275 -0.93 -30.24 38.33
C GLY A 275 -2.21 -29.94 37.56
N PRO A 276 -3.34 -29.72 38.26
CA PRO A 276 -4.66 -29.45 37.66
C PRO A 276 -4.64 -28.21 36.74
N PRO A 277 -5.61 -28.07 35.80
CA PRO A 277 -5.55 -27.12 34.68
C PRO A 277 -5.13 -25.72 35.15
N GLY A 278 -3.90 -25.36 34.76
CA GLY A 278 -3.26 -24.12 35.16
C GLY A 278 -4.06 -22.91 34.69
N ARG A 279 -4.17 -21.91 35.56
CA ARG A 279 -4.70 -20.59 35.22
C ARG A 279 -3.91 -20.02 34.03
N CYS A 280 -4.57 -19.24 33.20
CA CYS A 280 -3.91 -18.55 32.09
C CYS A 280 -2.70 -17.75 32.61
N THR A 281 -1.53 -17.98 32.01
CA THR A 281 -0.28 -17.34 32.46
C THR A 281 -0.08 -15.95 31.87
N ALA A 282 -0.98 -15.48 31.00
CA ALA A 282 -0.93 -14.14 30.45
C ALA A 282 -1.25 -13.11 31.54
N LEU A 283 -0.38 -12.12 31.67
CA LEU A 283 -0.63 -10.90 32.43
C LEU A 283 -1.31 -9.89 31.50
N ARG A 284 -2.44 -9.34 31.94
CA ARG A 284 -2.94 -8.08 31.39
C ARG A 284 -2.22 -6.97 32.14
N VAL A 285 -1.31 -6.29 31.46
CA VAL A 285 -0.45 -5.26 32.08
C VAL A 285 -1.28 -4.10 32.64
N ARG A 286 -2.44 -3.79 32.03
CA ARG A 286 -3.28 -2.62 32.38
C ARG A 286 -3.75 -2.58 33.84
N ASP A 287 -3.91 -3.74 34.49
CA ASP A 287 -4.34 -3.85 35.89
C ASP A 287 -3.27 -4.50 36.79
N GLY A 288 -2.13 -4.93 36.22
CA GLY A 288 -1.09 -5.70 36.93
C GLY A 288 -1.53 -7.11 37.36
N GLU A 289 -2.79 -7.49 37.12
CA GLU A 289 -3.35 -8.77 37.54
C GLU A 289 -3.13 -9.86 36.48
N ARG A 290 -2.77 -11.06 36.97
CA ARG A 290 -2.72 -12.25 36.12
C ARG A 290 -4.13 -12.60 35.67
N CYS A 291 -4.28 -13.00 34.41
CA CYS A 291 -5.55 -13.54 33.93
C CYS A 291 -6.01 -14.69 34.84
N THR A 292 -7.13 -14.49 35.55
CA THR A 292 -7.66 -15.48 36.49
C THR A 292 -8.46 -16.58 35.80
N TRP A 293 -8.69 -16.49 34.49
CA TRP A 293 -9.41 -17.48 33.72
C TRP A 293 -8.64 -18.80 33.67
N THR A 294 -9.32 -19.89 34.06
CA THR A 294 -8.81 -21.25 33.97
C THR A 294 -8.90 -21.75 32.54
N CYS A 295 -7.77 -22.20 31.99
CA CYS A 295 -7.76 -22.77 30.66
C CYS A 295 -8.26 -24.22 30.72
N ARG A 296 -9.46 -24.49 30.20
CA ARG A 296 -10.03 -25.85 30.15
C ARG A 296 -9.29 -26.79 29.21
N SER A 297 -8.47 -26.28 28.28
CA SER A 297 -7.84 -27.07 27.22
C SER A 297 -6.39 -27.48 27.53
N GLY A 298 -5.88 -27.22 28.74
CA GLY A 298 -4.47 -27.42 29.06
C GLY A 298 -3.50 -26.47 28.33
N ARG A 299 -4.03 -25.53 27.52
CA ARG A 299 -3.23 -24.52 26.84
C ARG A 299 -2.80 -23.41 27.80
N ARG A 300 -1.63 -22.81 27.56
CA ARG A 300 -1.07 -21.71 28.38
C ARG A 300 -1.91 -20.44 28.42
N PHE A 301 -2.55 -20.14 27.30
CA PHE A 301 -3.41 -18.97 27.12
C PHE A 301 -4.87 -19.42 27.17
N CYS A 302 -5.73 -18.67 27.87
CA CYS A 302 -7.17 -18.85 27.71
C CYS A 302 -7.56 -18.47 26.27
N MET A 303 -8.69 -19.00 25.77
CA MET A 303 -9.17 -18.71 24.42
C MET A 303 -9.26 -17.20 24.13
N ILE A 304 -9.64 -16.39 25.13
CA ILE A 304 -9.70 -14.93 25.02
C ILE A 304 -8.31 -14.35 24.73
N HIS A 305 -7.27 -14.76 25.48
CA HIS A 305 -5.91 -14.29 25.23
C HIS A 305 -5.33 -14.82 23.92
N CYS A 306 -5.64 -16.05 23.50
CA CYS A 306 -5.23 -16.53 22.17
C CYS A 306 -5.79 -15.65 21.05
N VAL A 307 -7.08 -15.34 21.13
CA VAL A 307 -7.76 -14.53 20.10
C VAL A 307 -7.28 -13.08 20.17
N SER A 308 -7.19 -12.47 21.36
CA SER A 308 -6.73 -11.07 21.50
C SER A 308 -5.26 -10.89 21.12
N HIS A 309 -4.39 -11.84 21.46
CA HIS A 309 -2.99 -11.80 21.04
C HIS A 309 -2.87 -12.00 19.53
N GLY A 310 -3.62 -12.95 18.94
CA GLY A 310 -3.71 -13.12 17.49
C GLY A 310 -4.20 -11.85 16.80
N ALA A 311 -5.24 -11.20 17.33
CA ALA A 311 -5.77 -9.94 16.82
C ALA A 311 -4.79 -8.77 16.91
N ALA A 312 -3.79 -8.82 17.81
CA ALA A 312 -2.73 -7.81 17.90
C ALA A 312 -1.51 -8.16 17.02
N VAL A 313 -1.16 -9.44 16.88
CA VAL A 313 0.00 -9.90 16.10
C VAL A 313 -0.29 -9.96 14.60
N VAL A 314 -1.51 -10.32 14.19
CA VAL A 314 -1.89 -10.40 12.78
C VAL A 314 -1.76 -9.05 12.06
N PRO A 315 -2.29 -7.93 12.60
CA PRO A 315 -2.06 -6.61 12.01
C PRO A 315 -0.58 -6.31 11.80
N TYR A 316 0.27 -6.57 12.81
CA TYR A 316 1.71 -6.38 12.67
C TYR A 316 2.30 -7.19 11.53
N LYS A 317 1.98 -8.48 11.40
CA LYS A 317 2.50 -9.32 10.31
C LYS A 317 2.07 -8.85 8.92
N VAL A 318 0.84 -8.36 8.80
CA VAL A 318 0.35 -7.76 7.56
C VAL A 318 1.11 -6.47 7.27
N THR A 319 1.26 -5.60 8.27
CA THR A 319 2.03 -4.36 8.15
C THR A 319 3.50 -4.61 7.81
N ASP A 320 4.12 -5.65 8.39
CA ASP A 320 5.50 -6.05 8.09
C ASP A 320 5.67 -6.49 6.62
N GLY A 321 4.71 -7.26 6.09
CA GLY A 321 4.68 -7.60 4.67
C GLY A 321 4.49 -6.39 3.74
N ILE A 322 3.68 -5.40 4.16
CA ILE A 322 3.50 -4.13 3.44
C ILE A 322 4.80 -3.32 3.47
N LEU A 323 5.42 -3.19 4.65
CA LEU A 323 6.70 -2.49 4.83
C LEU A 323 7.79 -3.10 3.95
N GLU A 324 7.89 -4.43 3.88
CA GLU A 324 8.86 -5.09 3.03
C GLU A 324 8.57 -4.83 1.54
N ALA A 325 7.31 -4.87 1.12
CA ALA A 325 6.91 -4.58 -0.26
C ALA A 325 7.19 -3.11 -0.65
N GLU A 326 6.93 -2.16 0.24
CA GLU A 326 7.24 -0.73 0.06
C GLU A 326 8.74 -0.49 0.00
N ARG A 327 9.50 -1.08 0.92
CA ARG A 327 10.97 -1.06 0.91
C ARG A 327 11.53 -1.54 -0.42
N MET A 328 11.05 -2.70 -0.90
CA MET A 328 11.46 -3.25 -2.19
C MET A 328 11.05 -2.36 -3.38
N ARG A 329 9.92 -1.67 -3.29
CA ARG A 329 9.49 -0.70 -4.32
C ARG A 329 10.41 0.53 -4.35
N LEU A 330 10.77 1.06 -3.19
CA LEU A 330 11.70 2.18 -3.06
C LEU A 330 13.09 1.82 -3.58
N ALA A 331 13.61 0.65 -3.21
CA ALA A 331 14.89 0.13 -3.69
C ALA A 331 14.92 -0.07 -5.22
N ARG A 332 13.83 -0.58 -5.81
CA ARG A 332 13.72 -0.68 -7.28
C ARG A 332 13.65 0.68 -7.96
N GLY A 333 12.95 1.65 -7.36
CA GLY A 333 12.86 3.01 -7.88
C GLY A 333 14.23 3.69 -7.99
N GLU A 334 15.17 3.37 -7.11
CA GLU A 334 16.57 3.82 -7.20
C GLU A 334 17.30 3.19 -8.39
N ALA A 335 17.20 1.86 -8.55
CA ALA A 335 17.84 1.15 -9.65
C ALA A 335 17.29 1.57 -11.02
N GLU A 336 15.98 1.81 -11.12
CA GLU A 336 15.32 2.26 -12.35
C GLU A 336 15.61 3.73 -12.66
N GLY A 337 15.70 4.60 -11.65
CA GLY A 337 16.06 6.01 -11.83
C GLY A 337 17.42 6.21 -12.51
N GLY A 338 18.39 5.31 -12.26
CA GLY A 338 19.70 5.32 -12.93
C GLY A 338 19.66 4.92 -14.41
N ARG A 339 18.72 4.05 -14.82
CA ARG A 339 18.59 3.58 -16.23
C ARG A 339 17.58 4.37 -17.05
N ALA A 340 16.54 4.93 -16.42
CA ALA A 340 15.43 5.59 -17.11
C ALA A 340 15.73 7.03 -17.57
N SER A 341 16.97 7.52 -17.34
CA SER A 341 17.42 8.86 -17.76
C SER A 341 17.34 9.10 -19.29
N THR A 342 17.11 8.06 -20.10
CA THR A 342 16.86 8.18 -21.55
C THR A 342 15.38 8.21 -21.95
N SER A 343 14.44 7.98 -21.02
CA SER A 343 13.01 8.06 -21.31
C SER A 343 12.51 9.48 -21.06
N THR A 344 11.70 10.02 -21.98
CA THR A 344 11.19 11.40 -22.05
C THR A 344 10.27 11.85 -20.90
N GLY A 345 10.28 11.17 -19.75
CA GLY A 345 9.53 11.60 -18.56
C GLY A 345 10.15 12.85 -17.93
N ASP A 346 9.30 13.75 -17.43
CA ASP A 346 9.75 14.89 -16.65
C ASP A 346 10.49 14.38 -15.39
N PRO A 347 11.78 14.71 -15.18
CA PRO A 347 12.51 14.29 -13.99
C PRO A 347 11.86 14.79 -12.69
N GLY A 348 11.08 15.86 -12.74
CA GLY A 348 10.30 16.36 -11.61
C GLY A 348 9.26 15.35 -11.12
N ASP A 349 8.55 14.68 -12.03
CA ASP A 349 7.50 13.72 -11.70
C ASP A 349 8.05 12.46 -11.03
N VAL A 350 9.21 11.97 -11.48
CA VAL A 350 9.85 10.79 -10.89
C VAL A 350 10.27 11.08 -9.45
N LYS A 351 10.84 12.26 -9.22
CA LYS A 351 11.25 12.72 -7.88
C LYS A 351 10.05 12.89 -6.96
N ALA A 352 8.96 13.51 -7.43
CA ALA A 352 7.74 13.69 -6.65
C ALA A 352 7.12 12.34 -6.23
N ARG A 353 7.03 11.37 -7.15
CA ARG A 353 6.54 10.02 -6.82
C ARG A 353 7.42 9.31 -5.79
N ARG A 354 8.75 9.48 -5.87
CA ARG A 354 9.67 8.89 -4.90
C ARG A 354 9.53 9.53 -3.52
N ILE A 355 9.37 10.84 -3.45
CA ILE A 355 9.07 11.56 -2.21
C ILE A 355 7.80 10.99 -1.58
N GLU A 356 6.74 10.85 -2.37
CA GLU A 356 5.46 10.31 -1.89
C GLU A 356 5.60 8.87 -1.37
N GLY A 357 6.27 7.99 -2.14
CA GLY A 357 6.49 6.61 -1.69
C GLY A 357 7.31 6.50 -0.39
N VAL A 358 8.22 7.44 -0.13
CA VAL A 358 8.96 7.48 1.15
C VAL A 358 8.07 7.99 2.30
N LYS A 359 7.16 8.95 2.04
CA LYS A 359 6.18 9.40 3.03
C LYS A 359 5.25 8.26 3.44
N ASP A 360 4.68 7.55 2.47
CA ASP A 360 3.84 6.36 2.71
C ASP A 360 4.56 5.34 3.60
N TYR A 361 5.83 5.06 3.29
CA TYR A 361 6.64 4.13 4.07
C TYR A 361 6.88 4.59 5.52
N VAL A 362 7.13 5.89 5.73
CA VAL A 362 7.28 6.49 7.06
C VAL A 362 5.99 6.36 7.87
N GLU A 363 4.83 6.63 7.27
CA GLU A 363 3.53 6.48 7.93
C GLU A 363 3.25 5.02 8.32
N THR A 364 3.54 4.07 7.41
CA THR A 364 3.42 2.64 7.69
C THR A 364 4.34 2.19 8.84
N LEU A 365 5.56 2.72 8.92
CA LEU A 365 6.50 2.44 10.01
C LEU A 365 5.97 2.93 11.36
N GLU A 366 5.40 4.12 11.43
CA GLU A 366 4.81 4.65 12.67
C GLU A 366 3.63 3.82 13.16
N VAL A 367 2.77 3.37 12.23
CA VAL A 367 1.68 2.45 12.55
C VAL A 367 2.24 1.13 13.11
N ALA A 368 3.27 0.56 12.49
CA ALA A 368 3.91 -0.66 12.98
C ALA A 368 4.51 -0.49 14.38
N ILE A 369 5.23 0.62 14.64
CA ILE A 369 5.79 0.96 15.95
C ILE A 369 4.67 1.05 16.98
N ALA A 370 3.60 1.79 16.68
CA ALA A 370 2.47 1.95 17.59
C ALA A 370 1.76 0.61 17.89
N ILE A 371 1.62 -0.28 16.89
CA ILE A 371 1.06 -1.63 17.10
C ILE A 371 1.92 -2.45 18.05
N VAL A 372 3.25 -2.44 17.88
CA VAL A 372 4.17 -3.22 18.74
C VAL A 372 4.23 -2.64 20.15
N GLU A 373 4.31 -1.32 20.29
CA GLU A 373 4.30 -0.64 21.60
C GLU A 373 2.96 -0.87 22.33
N GLU A 374 1.83 -0.79 21.63
CA GLU A 374 0.51 -1.10 22.20
C GLU A 374 0.40 -2.59 22.55
N HIS A 375 0.93 -3.49 21.73
CA HIS A 375 1.01 -4.92 22.05
C HIS A 375 1.82 -5.15 23.32
N GLN A 376 2.99 -4.52 23.46
CA GLN A 376 3.81 -4.57 24.68
C GLN A 376 3.08 -3.98 25.89
N ARG A 377 2.31 -2.91 25.69
CA ARG A 377 1.50 -2.28 26.74
C ARG A 377 0.33 -3.14 27.18
N LEU A 378 -0.26 -3.94 26.29
CA LEU A 378 -1.43 -4.77 26.58
C LEU A 378 -1.05 -6.17 27.09
N PHE A 379 0.08 -6.72 26.63
CA PHE A 379 0.47 -8.11 26.85
C PHE A 379 1.88 -8.23 27.43
N SER A 380 2.03 -8.99 28.52
CA SER A 380 3.38 -9.40 28.98
C SER A 380 3.85 -10.62 28.19
N CYS A 381 4.47 -10.39 27.04
CA CYS A 381 5.10 -11.46 26.26
C CYS A 381 6.41 -11.94 26.92
N ARG A 382 6.80 -13.17 26.60
CA ARG A 382 7.91 -13.87 27.28
C ARG A 382 9.28 -13.19 27.10
N SER A 383 9.47 -12.51 25.97
CA SER A 383 10.70 -11.78 25.66
C SER A 383 10.35 -10.30 25.46
N PRO A 384 10.33 -9.49 26.53
CA PRO A 384 10.23 -8.04 26.38
C PRO A 384 11.43 -7.49 25.57
N GLU A 385 12.59 -8.16 25.67
CA GLU A 385 13.79 -7.87 24.89
C GLU A 385 13.56 -8.03 23.39
N SER A 386 12.78 -9.05 22.95
CA SER A 386 12.47 -9.19 21.53
C SER A 386 11.60 -8.03 21.03
N HIS A 387 10.63 -7.55 21.82
CA HIS A 387 9.84 -6.38 21.43
C HIS A 387 10.66 -5.10 21.40
N ALA A 388 11.53 -4.90 22.39
CA ALA A 388 12.45 -3.77 22.40
C ALA A 388 13.35 -3.76 21.16
N ALA A 389 13.83 -4.93 20.73
CA ALA A 389 14.58 -5.09 19.49
C ALA A 389 13.74 -4.75 18.24
N VAL A 390 12.46 -5.16 18.17
CA VAL A 390 11.53 -4.74 17.10
C VAL A 390 11.40 -3.24 17.04
N VAL A 391 11.06 -2.63 18.17
CA VAL A 391 10.79 -1.20 18.23
C VAL A 391 12.05 -0.41 17.87
N GLN A 392 13.22 -0.86 18.34
CA GLN A 392 14.50 -0.25 18.00
C GLN A 392 14.81 -0.34 16.51
N ASP A 393 14.63 -1.52 15.90
CA ASP A 393 14.83 -1.74 14.46
C ASP A 393 13.85 -0.88 13.63
N LEU A 394 12.56 -0.86 13.96
CA LEU A 394 11.58 0.00 13.29
C LEU A 394 11.92 1.49 13.43
N LYS A 395 12.37 1.95 14.60
CA LYS A 395 12.84 3.33 14.81
C LYS A 395 14.08 3.66 13.99
N GLN A 396 15.00 2.71 13.84
CA GLN A 396 16.18 2.87 12.99
C GLN A 396 15.79 3.00 11.50
N ARG A 397 14.84 2.20 11.04
CA ARG A 397 14.28 2.30 9.68
C ARG A 397 13.56 3.62 9.46
N TRP A 398 12.76 4.05 10.42
CA TRP A 398 12.04 5.33 10.39
C TRP A 398 13.01 6.51 10.32
N THR A 399 14.09 6.48 11.11
CA THR A 399 15.16 7.48 11.06
C THR A 399 15.83 7.50 9.68
N SER A 400 16.17 6.34 9.14
CA SER A 400 16.79 6.20 7.80
C SER A 400 15.88 6.74 6.69
N ALA A 401 14.58 6.43 6.75
CA ALA A 401 13.58 6.93 5.82
C ALA A 401 13.42 8.45 5.91
N GLY A 402 13.44 9.02 7.12
CA GLY A 402 13.45 10.47 7.34
C GLY A 402 14.66 11.17 6.71
N LEU A 403 15.86 10.61 6.86
CA LEU A 403 17.07 11.13 6.23
C LEU A 403 17.00 11.04 4.69
N LEU A 404 16.51 9.92 4.15
CA LEU A 404 16.29 9.76 2.71
C LEU A 404 15.30 10.80 2.17
N LEU A 405 14.17 11.00 2.86
CA LEU A 405 13.18 12.02 2.50
C LEU A 405 13.79 13.43 2.53
N GLY A 406 14.68 13.69 3.50
CA GLY A 406 15.49 14.88 3.59
C GLY A 406 16.34 15.13 2.35
N LYS A 407 17.12 14.11 1.95
CA LYS A 407 17.97 14.14 0.75
C LYS A 407 17.12 14.39 -0.51
N LEU A 408 15.99 13.68 -0.66
CA LEU A 408 15.06 13.87 -1.77
C LEU A 408 14.44 15.27 -1.77
N SER A 409 14.14 15.85 -0.61
CA SER A 409 13.59 17.20 -0.49
C SER A 409 14.64 18.31 -0.69
N GLY A 410 15.89 17.97 -1.00
CA GLY A 410 16.98 18.94 -1.22
C GLY A 410 17.69 19.38 0.06
N ARG A 411 17.50 18.68 1.19
CA ARG A 411 18.17 18.95 2.48
C ARG A 411 19.36 18.00 2.74
N THR A 412 20.08 17.63 1.68
CA THR A 412 21.17 16.63 1.75
C THR A 412 22.26 17.00 2.75
N ASP A 413 22.70 18.26 2.78
CA ASP A 413 23.75 18.71 3.69
C ASP A 413 23.33 18.65 5.15
N ALA A 414 22.09 19.06 5.47
CA ALA A 414 21.56 19.01 6.83
C ALA A 414 21.43 17.57 7.33
N ALA A 415 20.93 16.66 6.48
CA ALA A 415 20.84 15.24 6.80
C ALA A 415 22.23 14.63 7.05
N ARG A 416 23.22 14.93 6.20
CA ARG A 416 24.60 14.44 6.37
C ARG A 416 25.24 14.98 7.66
N ILE A 417 25.09 16.27 7.95
CA ILE A 417 25.63 16.87 9.19
C ILE A 417 25.00 16.19 10.43
N ALA A 418 23.70 15.91 10.39
CA ALA A 418 23.02 15.22 11.48
C ALA A 418 23.52 13.76 11.65
N GLU A 419 23.77 13.05 10.55
CA GLU A 419 24.41 11.72 10.56
C GLU A 419 25.81 11.79 11.21
N ASP A 420 26.65 12.70 10.74
CA ASP A 420 28.05 12.86 11.21
C ASP A 420 28.13 13.25 12.70
N GLN A 421 27.12 13.97 13.21
CA GLN A 421 27.04 14.39 14.61
C GLN A 421 26.35 13.35 15.52
N GLY A 422 25.86 12.23 14.98
CA GLY A 422 25.06 11.27 15.74
C GLY A 422 23.69 11.82 16.19
N GLN A 423 23.19 12.86 15.52
CA GLN A 423 21.90 13.51 15.78
C GLN A 423 20.81 13.12 14.77
N ALA A 424 21.02 12.04 14.02
CA ALA A 424 20.12 11.57 12.97
C ALA A 424 18.66 11.39 13.44
N GLU A 425 18.44 10.78 14.60
CA GLU A 425 17.09 10.52 15.14
C GLU A 425 16.35 11.81 15.49
N THR A 426 17.01 12.73 16.20
CA THR A 426 16.44 14.03 16.56
C THR A 426 16.10 14.84 15.30
N TRP A 427 17.05 14.90 14.36
CA TRP A 427 16.86 15.61 13.09
C TRP A 427 15.71 15.01 12.28
N ALA A 428 15.64 13.68 12.15
CA ALA A 428 14.56 13.01 11.42
C ALA A 428 13.20 13.28 12.07
N THR A 429 13.14 13.31 13.39
CA THR A 429 11.90 13.61 14.14
C THR A 429 11.40 15.02 13.86
N GLU A 430 12.27 16.02 13.97
CA GLU A 430 11.91 17.41 13.69
C GLU A 430 11.53 17.61 12.22
N PHE A 431 12.30 17.01 11.31
CA PHE A 431 12.04 17.10 9.87
C PHE A 431 10.71 16.45 9.46
N LEU A 432 10.43 15.25 9.95
CA LEU A 432 9.17 14.56 9.64
C LEU A 432 7.95 15.27 10.24
N ALA A 433 8.09 15.89 11.42
CA ALA A 433 7.05 16.74 11.98
C ALA A 433 6.79 17.99 11.10
N GLU A 434 7.84 18.61 10.57
CA GLU A 434 7.73 19.72 9.63
C GLU A 434 7.03 19.31 8.32
N VAL A 435 7.41 18.16 7.74
CA VAL A 435 6.80 17.62 6.52
C VAL A 435 5.30 17.38 6.73
N LYS A 436 4.92 16.71 7.83
CA LYS A 436 3.51 16.47 8.16
C LYS A 436 2.72 17.76 8.36
N HIS A 437 3.31 18.75 9.02
CA HIS A 437 2.66 20.06 9.17
C HIS A 437 2.45 20.74 7.82
N LYS A 438 3.44 20.66 6.91
CA LYS A 438 3.33 21.21 5.56
C LYS A 438 2.25 20.49 4.74
N ASP A 439 2.21 19.16 4.78
CA ASP A 439 1.20 18.35 4.08
C ASP A 439 -0.21 18.61 4.63
N ALA A 440 -0.35 18.82 5.95
CA ALA A 440 -1.61 19.22 6.57
C ALA A 440 -2.07 20.62 6.10
N LEU A 441 -1.15 21.55 5.87
CA LEU A 441 -1.47 22.86 5.32
C LEU A 441 -1.85 22.79 3.83
N GLU A 442 -1.12 22.00 3.04
CA GLU A 442 -1.41 21.80 1.61
C GLU A 442 -2.74 21.08 1.40
N SER A 443 -3.02 20.00 2.13
CA SER A 443 -4.32 19.30 2.07
C SER A 443 -5.47 20.22 2.47
N ARG A 444 -5.31 21.03 3.54
CA ARG A 444 -6.29 22.04 3.93
C ARG A 444 -6.53 23.05 2.80
N LYS A 445 -5.47 23.52 2.16
CA LYS A 445 -5.58 24.46 1.03
C LYS A 445 -6.30 23.82 -0.16
N THR A 446 -5.98 22.57 -0.51
CA THR A 446 -6.67 21.83 -1.58
C THR A 446 -8.16 21.68 -1.28
N VAL A 447 -8.53 21.38 -0.03
CA VAL A 447 -9.94 21.32 0.38
C VAL A 447 -10.60 22.71 0.32
N GLU A 448 -9.92 23.76 0.77
CA GLU A 448 -10.42 25.13 0.68
C GLU A 448 -10.61 25.59 -0.78
N ASP A 449 -9.69 25.23 -1.68
CA ASP A 449 -9.75 25.50 -3.12
C ASP A 449 -10.88 24.70 -3.79
N LEU A 450 -11.06 23.42 -3.43
CA LEU A 450 -12.15 22.57 -3.93
C LEU A 450 -13.51 23.12 -3.50
N VAL A 451 -13.67 23.47 -2.22
CA VAL A 451 -14.90 24.05 -1.67
C VAL A 451 -15.18 25.40 -2.30
N THR A 452 -14.17 26.26 -2.45
CA THR A 452 -14.31 27.55 -3.13
C THR A 452 -14.70 27.36 -4.59
N GLY A 453 -14.04 26.43 -5.31
CA GLY A 453 -14.37 26.08 -6.68
C GLY A 453 -15.80 25.55 -6.85
N ALA A 454 -16.25 24.68 -5.93
CA ALA A 454 -17.61 24.15 -5.94
C ALA A 454 -18.66 25.24 -5.66
N ILE A 455 -18.40 26.15 -4.71
CA ILE A 455 -19.30 27.27 -4.40
C ILE A 455 -19.36 28.26 -5.58
N VAL A 456 -18.20 28.63 -6.15
CA VAL A 456 -18.13 29.54 -7.30
C VAL A 456 -18.80 28.91 -8.51
N GLY A 457 -18.46 27.66 -8.83
CA GLY A 457 -19.03 26.91 -9.96
C GLY A 457 -20.54 26.73 -9.82
N GLY A 458 -21.02 26.28 -8.66
CA GLY A 458 -22.45 26.13 -8.38
C GLY A 458 -23.22 27.44 -8.41
N ALA A 459 -22.67 28.52 -7.85
CA ALA A 459 -23.31 29.84 -7.86
C ALA A 459 -23.35 30.45 -9.27
N THR A 460 -22.29 30.29 -10.07
CA THR A 460 -22.28 30.78 -11.46
C THR A 460 -23.25 30.01 -12.37
N ALA A 461 -23.43 28.71 -12.15
CA ALA A 461 -24.38 27.89 -12.89
C ALA A 461 -25.85 28.23 -12.57
N TRP A 462 -26.14 28.60 -11.32
CA TRP A 462 -27.53 28.84 -10.88
C TRP A 462 -27.98 30.30 -10.96
N PHE A 463 -27.10 31.27 -10.71
CA PHE A 463 -27.51 32.68 -10.52
C PHE A 463 -26.91 33.66 -11.55
N GLY A 464 -26.03 33.19 -12.43
CA GLY A 464 -25.32 34.06 -13.37
C GLY A 464 -24.22 34.92 -12.71
N VAL A 465 -23.28 35.40 -13.53
CA VAL A 465 -22.03 36.08 -13.11
C VAL A 465 -22.23 37.27 -12.15
N PRO A 466 -23.27 38.13 -12.27
CA PRO A 466 -23.39 39.30 -11.40
C PRO A 466 -23.79 38.97 -9.95
N TRP A 467 -24.59 37.92 -9.73
CA TRP A 467 -25.10 37.57 -8.40
C TRP A 467 -24.14 36.70 -7.58
N ALA A 468 -23.31 35.89 -8.25
CA ALA A 468 -22.30 35.05 -7.59
C ALA A 468 -21.31 35.88 -6.76
N ARG A 469 -20.92 37.08 -7.22
CA ARG A 469 -19.99 37.98 -6.51
C ARG A 469 -20.56 38.51 -5.18
N SER A 470 -21.86 38.79 -5.12
CA SER A 470 -22.51 39.31 -3.91
C SER A 470 -22.76 38.21 -2.86
N ALA A 471 -23.06 36.98 -3.29
CA ALA A 471 -23.24 35.84 -2.38
C ALA A 471 -21.91 35.38 -1.75
N LEU A 472 -20.81 35.40 -2.52
CA LEU A 472 -19.47 35.04 -2.03
C LEU A 472 -18.99 35.96 -0.89
N ALA A 473 -19.28 37.26 -0.96
CA ALA A 473 -18.90 38.21 0.09
C ALA A 473 -19.60 37.91 1.44
N GLY A 474 -20.82 37.37 1.42
CA GLY A 474 -21.57 37.03 2.64
C GLY A 474 -21.17 35.69 3.27
N VAL A 475 -20.95 34.65 2.45
CA VAL A 475 -20.68 33.29 2.94
C VAL A 475 -19.26 33.15 3.45
N VAL A 476 -18.25 33.70 2.75
CA VAL A 476 -16.85 33.65 3.19
C VAL A 476 -16.66 34.37 4.52
N SER A 477 -17.36 35.49 4.73
CA SER A 477 -17.30 36.26 5.97
C SER A 477 -17.84 35.48 7.18
N SER A 478 -18.93 34.71 7.01
CA SER A 478 -19.52 33.93 8.10
C SER A 478 -18.72 32.66 8.46
N ILE A 479 -18.10 31.99 7.48
CA ILE A 479 -17.29 30.79 7.71
C ILE A 479 -15.94 31.16 8.36
N VAL A 480 -15.29 32.24 7.89
CA VAL A 480 -14.02 32.71 8.47
C VAL A 480 -14.23 33.19 9.92
N VAL A 481 -15.35 33.88 10.21
CA VAL A 481 -15.69 34.32 11.57
C VAL A 481 -15.99 33.14 12.50
N ARG A 482 -16.66 32.08 12.02
CA ARG A 482 -16.89 30.87 12.83
C ARG A 482 -15.60 30.11 13.13
N LYS A 483 -14.70 29.98 12.14
CA LYS A 483 -13.44 29.22 12.28
C LYS A 483 -12.40 29.98 13.13
N ALA A 484 -12.39 31.31 13.10
CA ALA A 484 -11.56 32.13 14.00
C ALA A 484 -12.01 32.04 15.46
N ARG A 485 -13.31 31.85 15.71
CA ARG A 485 -13.86 31.64 17.05
C ARG A 485 -13.47 30.28 17.63
N ASP A 486 -13.53 29.22 16.82
CA ASP A 486 -13.16 27.86 17.26
C ASP A 486 -11.66 27.69 17.53
N ALA A 487 -10.80 28.48 16.85
CA ALA A 487 -9.35 28.48 17.10
C ALA A 487 -8.98 29.20 18.41
N HIS A 488 -9.76 30.22 18.80
CA HIS A 488 -9.56 30.96 20.06
C HIS A 488 -10.09 30.19 21.29
N GLU A 489 -11.00 29.23 21.11
CA GLU A 489 -11.48 28.37 22.21
C GLU A 489 -10.56 27.17 22.48
N LYS A 490 -9.56 26.91 21.62
CA LYS A 490 -8.61 25.78 21.75
C LYS A 490 -7.17 26.19 22.10
N SER A 491 -6.90 27.49 22.26
CA SER A 491 -5.68 28.05 22.86
C SER A 491 -5.96 28.51 24.28
#